data_AF-A0A9W4SFW9-F1
#
_entry.id   AF-A0A9W4SFW9-F1
#
_cell.length_a   1.000
_cell.length_b   1.000
_cell.length_c   1.000
_cell.angle_alpha   90.00
_cell.angle_beta   90.00
_cell.angle_gamma   90.00
#
_symmetry.space_group_name_H-M   'P 1'
#
loop_
_entity.id
_entity.type
_entity.pdbx_description
1 polymer ?
#
loop_
_entity_poly.entity_id
_entity_poly.type
_entity_poly.pdbx_seq_one_letter_code
_entity_poly.pdbx_strand_id
1 'polypeptide(L)'
;MSNQTTNTIGKSLKKHNIKRAKVLGAYSEEEDRQLINLYNQHSDKVNKWRIFGDLLKRNHKSVRERYVNHLDPTIDKDQLTEGEKLKINSLQADPSYYKKWAKIAEELSINQKLRRTELQVKNYWNGKTRSQGRKLEQSNEELRSKFKYLEEKVKEQEEETKAKQEIINNYEEMLEN
;
A
#
# COMPACT_ATOMS: atom_id res chain seq x y z
N MET A 1 -20.26 5.87 -40.42
CA MET A 1 -20.09 5.06 -39.19
C MET A 1 -18.93 4.11 -39.39
N SER A 2 -17.77 4.39 -38.80
CA SER A 2 -16.64 3.46 -38.60
C SER A 2 -15.55 4.14 -37.75
N ASN A 3 -15.30 3.55 -36.59
CA ASN A 3 -14.08 3.40 -35.77
C ASN A 3 -12.94 4.43 -35.88
N GLN A 4 -12.44 4.90 -34.73
CA GLN A 4 -11.10 4.49 -34.23
C GLN A 4 -10.79 5.03 -32.83
N THR A 5 -10.41 4.10 -31.97
CA THR A 5 -9.85 4.20 -30.62
C THR A 5 -8.46 4.84 -30.67
N THR A 6 -8.12 5.74 -29.74
CA THR A 6 -6.70 6.02 -29.41
C THR A 6 -6.44 5.99 -27.90
N ASN A 7 -5.80 4.91 -27.50
CA ASN A 7 -5.01 4.75 -26.28
C ASN A 7 -3.99 5.89 -26.17
N THR A 8 -3.99 6.65 -25.07
CA THR A 8 -2.84 7.50 -24.73
C THR A 8 -2.18 7.01 -23.45
N ILE A 9 -1.12 6.26 -23.71
CA ILE A 9 -0.07 5.75 -22.83
C ILE A 9 0.37 6.80 -21.80
N GLY A 10 0.48 6.35 -20.54
CA GLY A 10 1.00 7.13 -19.42
C GLY A 10 2.39 7.69 -19.71
N LYS A 11 2.48 9.01 -19.81
CA LYS A 11 3.75 9.73 -19.92
C LYS A 11 4.46 9.68 -18.56
N SER A 12 5.51 8.85 -18.51
CA SER A 12 6.49 8.79 -17.43
C SER A 12 7.08 10.19 -17.17
N LEU A 13 6.80 10.75 -15.98
CA LEU A 13 7.41 12.00 -15.53
C LEU A 13 8.90 11.76 -15.25
N LYS A 14 9.75 12.46 -16.00
CA LYS A 14 11.22 12.44 -15.90
C LYS A 14 11.67 12.65 -14.45
N LYS A 15 12.23 11.62 -13.83
CA LYS A 15 12.90 11.69 -12.52
C LYS A 15 14.03 12.72 -12.61
N HIS A 16 13.84 13.87 -11.99
CA HIS A 16 14.93 14.78 -11.69
C HIS A 16 15.83 14.10 -10.66
N ASN A 17 17.12 13.96 -10.98
CA ASN A 17 18.15 13.45 -10.07
C ASN A 17 18.41 14.47 -8.95
N ILE A 18 17.47 14.55 -8.01
CA ILE A 18 17.71 15.22 -6.73
C ILE A 18 18.68 14.31 -5.97
N LYS A 19 19.94 14.75 -5.81
CA LYS A 19 20.90 14.12 -4.90
C LYS A 19 20.19 13.92 -3.55
N ARG A 20 19.79 12.68 -3.24
CA ARG A 20 19.14 12.38 -1.96
C ARG A 20 20.15 12.70 -0.88
N ALA A 21 19.81 13.66 -0.01
CA ALA A 21 20.58 13.92 1.19
C ALA A 21 20.79 12.59 1.94
N LYS A 22 22.00 12.37 2.47
CA LYS A 22 22.34 11.19 3.28
C LYS A 22 21.22 10.96 4.29
N VAL A 23 20.53 9.83 4.18
CA VAL A 23 19.45 9.47 5.10
C VAL A 23 20.11 9.20 6.46
N LEU A 24 20.05 10.18 7.35
CA LEU A 24 20.35 9.98 8.76
C LEU A 24 19.36 8.96 9.31
N GLY A 25 19.83 8.06 10.18
CA GLY A 25 19.07 6.90 10.68
C GLY A 25 17.85 7.27 11.52
N ALA A 26 17.28 6.30 12.24
CA ALA A 26 16.16 6.57 13.16
C ALA A 26 16.50 7.70 14.15
N TYR A 27 15.49 8.44 14.60
CA TYR A 27 15.65 9.40 15.69
C TYR A 27 15.79 8.62 16.99
N SER A 28 16.84 8.93 17.74
CA SER A 28 17.01 8.45 19.11
C SER A 28 16.07 9.21 20.06
N GLU A 29 15.82 8.63 21.23
CA GLU A 29 15.02 9.29 22.27
C GLU A 29 15.66 10.61 22.73
N GLU A 30 16.98 10.70 22.71
CA GLU A 30 17.69 11.93 23.06
C GLU A 30 17.45 13.03 22.03
N GLU A 31 17.48 12.70 20.74
CA GLU A 31 17.14 13.65 19.68
C GLU A 31 15.66 14.07 19.76
N ASP A 32 14.76 13.16 20.11
CA ASP A 32 13.35 13.50 20.33
C ASP A 32 13.17 14.45 21.52
N ARG A 33 13.85 14.20 22.65
CA ARG A 33 13.83 15.10 23.82
C ARG A 33 14.35 16.49 23.46
N GLN A 34 15.47 16.56 22.75
CA GLN A 34 16.03 17.83 22.28
C GLN A 34 15.08 18.57 21.35
N LEU A 35 14.43 17.86 20.42
CA LEU A 35 13.47 18.45 19.49
C LEU A 35 12.23 18.99 20.21
N ILE A 36 11.70 18.27 21.20
CA ILE A 36 10.59 18.74 22.02
C ILE A 36 10.98 20.01 22.78
N ASN A 37 12.16 20.02 23.42
CA ASN A 37 12.65 21.19 24.15
C ASN A 37 12.83 22.41 23.24
N LEU A 38 13.45 22.22 22.07
CA LEU A 38 13.61 23.28 21.08
C LEU A 38 12.27 23.83 20.60
N TYR A 39 11.27 22.96 20.38
CA TYR A 39 9.93 23.41 20.02
C TYR A 39 9.29 24.24 21.12
N ASN A 40 9.35 23.79 22.38
CA ASN A 40 8.78 24.52 23.51
C ASN A 40 9.41 25.91 23.69
N GLN A 41 10.68 26.09 23.35
CA GLN A 41 11.38 27.36 23.47
C GLN A 41 11.20 28.31 22.28
N HIS A 42 10.90 27.78 21.09
CA HIS A 42 11.00 28.52 19.82
C HIS A 42 9.84 28.22 18.85
N SER A 43 8.69 27.78 19.35
CA SER A 43 7.52 27.42 18.53
C SER A 43 6.97 28.58 17.70
N ASP A 44 7.16 29.81 18.18
CA ASP A 44 6.74 31.08 17.55
C ASP A 44 7.57 31.46 16.32
N LYS A 45 8.82 30.98 16.22
CA LYS A 45 9.71 31.34 15.10
C LYS A 45 9.24 30.77 13.76
N VAL A 46 9.25 31.60 12.72
CA VAL A 46 8.85 31.22 11.34
C VAL A 46 9.82 30.19 10.73
N ASN A 47 11.12 30.36 10.97
CA ASN A 47 12.19 29.49 10.46
C ASN A 47 12.62 28.39 11.45
N LYS A 48 11.81 28.10 12.48
CA LYS A 48 12.13 27.16 13.56
C LYS A 48 12.69 25.82 13.09
N TRP A 49 12.07 25.21 12.07
CA TRP A 49 12.50 23.89 11.59
C TRP A 49 13.90 23.90 11.00
N ARG A 50 14.28 25.00 10.33
CA ARG A 50 15.63 25.18 9.79
C ARG A 50 16.64 25.27 10.94
N ILE A 51 16.35 26.10 11.93
CA ILE A 51 17.16 26.24 13.15
C ILE A 51 17.31 24.89 13.87
N PHE A 52 16.21 24.16 14.06
CA PHE A 52 16.23 22.85 14.73
C PHE A 52 17.04 21.83 13.95
N GLY A 53 16.94 21.82 12.62
CA GLY A 53 17.76 20.99 11.76
C GLY A 53 19.26 21.26 11.91
N ASP A 54 19.65 22.53 11.93
CA ASP A 54 21.07 22.93 12.05
C ASP A 54 21.66 22.56 13.43
N LEU A 55 20.83 22.61 14.49
CA LEU A 55 21.20 22.20 15.85
C LEU A 55 21.29 20.67 15.99
N LEU A 56 20.29 19.94 15.51
CA LEU A 56 20.24 18.47 15.56
C LEU A 56 21.12 17.80 14.50
N LYS A 57 21.81 18.58 13.64
CA LYS A 57 22.56 18.08 12.48
C LYS A 57 21.72 17.19 11.56
N ARG A 58 20.43 17.49 11.44
CA ARG A 58 19.45 16.79 10.60
C ARG A 58 18.84 17.71 9.56
N ASN A 59 18.31 17.13 8.49
CA ASN A 59 17.56 17.90 7.51
C ASN A 59 16.27 18.47 8.14
N HIS A 60 16.05 19.77 8.03
CA HIS A 60 14.89 20.46 8.61
C HIS A 60 13.52 19.87 8.20
N LYS A 61 13.41 19.28 7.00
CA LYS A 61 12.17 18.61 6.56
C LYS A 61 11.93 17.34 7.38
N SER A 62 12.97 16.55 7.59
CA SER A 62 12.92 15.36 8.45
C SER A 62 12.57 15.75 9.90
N VAL A 63 13.16 16.83 10.41
CA VAL A 63 12.88 17.32 11.77
C VAL A 63 11.43 17.74 11.92
N ARG A 64 10.90 18.54 10.98
CA ARG A 64 9.48 18.90 10.94
C ARG A 64 8.62 17.65 10.89
N GLU A 65 8.92 16.72 9.97
CA GLU A 65 8.16 15.49 9.79
C GLU A 65 8.13 14.63 11.05
N ARG A 66 9.26 14.51 11.76
CA ARG A 66 9.34 13.80 13.05
C ARG A 66 8.42 14.45 14.08
N TYR A 67 8.47 15.77 14.21
CA TYR A 67 7.65 16.47 15.20
C TYR A 67 6.16 16.34 14.90
N VAL A 68 5.72 16.75 13.70
CA VAL A 68 4.29 16.84 13.35
C VAL A 68 3.56 15.49 13.22
N ASN A 69 4.32 14.39 13.16
CA ASN A 69 3.77 13.03 13.09
C ASN A 69 3.95 12.18 14.35
N HIS A 70 4.90 12.53 15.24
CA HIS A 70 5.24 11.66 16.38
C HIS A 70 5.40 12.38 17.73
N LEU A 71 5.89 13.63 17.75
CA LEU A 71 6.28 14.28 19.01
C LEU A 71 5.28 15.33 19.48
N ASP A 72 4.53 15.94 18.57
CA ASP A 72 3.49 16.91 18.89
C ASP A 72 2.48 16.28 19.89
N PRO A 73 2.29 16.88 21.08
CA PRO A 73 1.44 16.32 22.13
C PRO A 73 -0.04 16.30 21.75
N THR A 74 -0.45 17.03 20.71
CA THR A 74 -1.82 16.98 20.21
C THR A 74 -2.11 15.71 19.40
N ILE A 75 -1.10 14.91 19.07
CA ILE A 75 -1.27 13.69 18.27
C ILE A 75 -1.77 12.54 19.14
N ASP A 76 -2.81 11.86 18.66
CA ASP A 76 -3.21 10.58 19.21
C ASP A 76 -2.24 9.48 18.75
N LYS A 77 -1.53 8.87 19.71
CA LYS A 77 -0.54 7.82 19.48
C LYS A 77 -1.14 6.41 19.53
N ASP A 78 -2.39 6.28 19.95
CA ASP A 78 -3.07 5.00 20.02
C ASP A 78 -3.37 4.47 18.61
N GLN A 79 -3.65 3.17 18.54
CA GLN A 79 -4.07 2.56 17.28
C GLN A 79 -5.40 3.15 16.81
N LEU A 80 -5.58 3.25 15.50
CA LEU A 80 -6.87 3.63 14.92
C LEU A 80 -7.95 2.68 15.41
N THR A 81 -9.02 3.25 15.94
CA THR A 81 -10.23 2.54 16.34
C THR A 81 -10.95 1.97 15.12
N GLU A 82 -11.83 0.98 15.33
CA GLU A 82 -12.63 0.42 14.24
C GLU A 82 -13.54 1.47 13.59
N GLY A 83 -14.10 2.40 14.36
CA GLY A 83 -14.89 3.51 13.83
C GLY A 83 -14.09 4.41 12.88
N GLU A 84 -12.85 4.74 13.25
CA GLU A 84 -11.96 5.53 12.40
C GLU A 84 -11.56 4.75 11.14
N LYS A 85 -11.23 3.47 11.27
CA LYS A 85 -10.92 2.60 10.12
C LYS A 85 -12.08 2.54 9.12
N LEU A 86 -13.30 2.38 9.61
CA LEU A 86 -14.52 2.40 8.78
C LEU A 86 -14.71 3.75 8.10
N LYS A 87 -14.50 4.86 8.82
CA LYS A 87 -14.60 6.20 8.25
C LYS A 87 -13.53 6.44 7.17
N ILE A 88 -12.28 6.02 7.39
CA ILE A 88 -11.22 6.09 6.37
C ILE A 88 -11.62 5.32 5.11
N ASN A 89 -12.19 4.13 5.26
CA ASN A 89 -12.63 3.31 4.13
C ASN A 89 -13.75 3.97 3.34
N SER A 90 -14.75 4.54 4.03
CA SER A 90 -15.84 5.27 3.40
C SER A 90 -15.33 6.50 2.65
N LEU A 91 -14.45 7.29 3.26
CA LEU A 91 -13.89 8.49 2.63
C LEU A 91 -12.99 8.14 1.44
N GLN A 92 -12.17 7.08 1.51
CA GLN A 92 -11.34 6.69 0.36
C GLN A 92 -12.15 6.18 -0.85
N ALA A 93 -13.39 5.73 -0.65
CA ALA A 93 -14.28 5.37 -1.74
C ALA A 93 -14.88 6.60 -2.46
N ASP A 94 -14.92 7.76 -1.80
CA ASP A 94 -15.38 9.02 -2.40
C ASP A 94 -14.25 9.66 -3.23
N PRO A 95 -14.45 9.92 -4.54
CA PRO A 95 -13.50 10.62 -5.40
C PRO A 95 -13.01 11.96 -4.84
N SER A 96 -13.85 12.65 -4.06
CA SER A 96 -13.53 13.94 -3.44
C SER A 96 -12.48 13.84 -2.34
N TYR A 97 -12.26 12.66 -1.77
CA TYR A 97 -11.34 12.38 -0.67
C TYR A 97 -10.24 11.38 -1.03
N TYR A 98 -10.34 10.71 -2.19
CA TYR A 98 -9.35 9.75 -2.65
C TYR A 98 -7.93 10.33 -2.63
N LYS A 99 -7.02 9.62 -1.94
CA LYS A 99 -5.62 10.04 -1.69
C LYS A 99 -5.42 11.40 -0.98
N LYS A 100 -6.47 12.04 -0.45
CA LYS A 100 -6.38 13.30 0.32
C LYS A 100 -6.18 13.02 1.81
N TRP A 101 -5.01 12.48 2.15
CA TRP A 101 -4.71 11.98 3.51
C TRP A 101 -4.85 13.03 4.61
N ALA A 102 -4.34 14.24 4.38
CA ALA A 102 -4.48 15.37 5.32
C ALA A 102 -5.94 15.69 5.60
N LYS A 103 -6.76 15.84 4.55
CA LYS A 103 -8.20 16.12 4.67
C LYS A 103 -8.92 15.02 5.44
N ILE A 104 -8.58 13.76 5.19
CA ILE A 104 -9.18 12.64 5.93
C ILE A 104 -8.77 12.66 7.41
N ALA A 105 -7.50 12.95 7.69
CA ALA A 105 -7.02 13.05 9.06
C ALA A 105 -7.72 14.18 9.83
N GLU A 106 -7.99 15.31 9.16
CA GLU A 106 -8.82 16.40 9.69
C GLU A 106 -10.23 15.91 10.02
N GLU A 107 -10.92 15.26 9.08
CA GLU A 107 -12.28 14.71 9.29
C GLU A 107 -12.38 13.74 10.47
N LEU A 108 -11.35 12.90 10.69
CA LEU A 108 -11.29 11.98 11.83
C LEU A 108 -11.15 12.73 13.17
N SER A 109 -10.54 13.90 13.15
CA SER A 109 -10.17 14.64 14.36
C SER A 109 -11.22 15.66 14.81
N ILE A 110 -12.24 15.99 13.99
CA ILE A 110 -13.20 17.08 14.25
C ILE A 110 -13.85 16.98 15.64
N ASN A 111 -14.21 15.77 16.06
CA ASN A 111 -14.90 15.53 17.33
C ASN A 111 -14.00 14.83 18.38
N GLN A 112 -12.69 14.83 18.16
CA GLN A 112 -11.73 14.18 19.05
C GLN A 112 -10.86 15.22 19.76
N LYS A 113 -10.46 14.90 21.00
CA LYS A 113 -9.54 15.75 21.78
C LYS A 113 -8.12 15.76 21.19
N LEU A 114 -7.71 14.64 20.62
CA LEU A 114 -6.40 14.44 20.00
C LEU A 114 -6.58 14.30 18.48
N ARG A 115 -5.56 14.75 17.74
CA ARG A 115 -5.52 14.80 16.29
C ARG A 115 -4.94 13.51 15.72
N ARG A 116 -5.54 13.02 14.64
CA ARG A 116 -4.94 12.03 13.72
C ARG A 116 -4.07 12.69 12.66
N THR A 117 -3.03 12.00 12.22
CA THR A 117 -2.08 12.50 11.22
C THR A 117 -2.34 11.87 9.85
N GLU A 118 -1.99 12.59 8.79
CA GLU A 118 -2.06 12.05 7.43
C GLU A 118 -1.23 10.76 7.26
N LEU A 119 -0.15 10.63 8.04
CA LEU A 119 0.72 9.46 8.02
C LEU A 119 0.00 8.23 8.58
N GLN A 120 -0.75 8.37 9.67
CA GLN A 120 -1.55 7.29 10.24
C GLN A 120 -2.60 6.78 9.24
N VAL A 121 -3.34 7.70 8.62
CA VAL A 121 -4.37 7.36 7.62
C VAL A 121 -3.74 6.63 6.42
N LYS A 122 -2.66 7.18 5.86
CA LYS A 122 -1.92 6.58 4.75
C LYS A 122 -1.38 5.20 5.10
N ASN A 123 -0.82 5.05 6.31
CA ASN A 123 -0.26 3.78 6.78
C ASN A 123 -1.33 2.70 6.91
N TYR A 124 -2.49 3.04 7.49
CA TYR A 124 -3.63 2.13 7.55
C TYR A 124 -4.07 1.69 6.15
N TRP A 125 -4.31 2.64 5.24
CA TRP A 125 -4.76 2.34 3.90
C TRP A 125 -3.76 1.44 3.14
N ASN A 126 -2.48 1.78 3.18
CA ASN A 126 -1.42 0.99 2.55
C ASN A 126 -1.29 -0.41 3.18
N GLY A 127 -1.49 -0.52 4.50
CA GLY A 127 -1.53 -1.81 5.20
C GLY A 127 -2.68 -2.68 4.70
N LYS A 128 -3.88 -2.08 4.60
CA LYS A 128 -5.09 -2.73 4.09
C LYS A 128 -4.93 -3.20 2.64
N THR A 129 -4.48 -2.32 1.74
CA THR A 129 -4.31 -2.67 0.31
C THR A 129 -3.26 -3.76 0.10
N ARG A 130 -2.13 -3.72 0.84
CA ARG A 130 -1.15 -4.80 0.82
C ARG A 130 -1.72 -6.12 1.33
N SER A 131 -2.53 -6.10 2.38
CA SER A 131 -3.16 -7.32 2.89
C SER A 131 -4.15 -7.90 1.89
N GLN A 132 -4.96 -7.07 1.24
CA GLN A 132 -5.87 -7.50 0.18
C GLN A 132 -5.12 -8.09 -1.02
N GLY A 133 -4.03 -7.43 -1.45
CA GLY A 133 -3.18 -7.94 -2.52
C GLY A 133 -2.58 -9.32 -2.21
N ARG A 134 -2.08 -9.54 -0.99
CA ARG A 134 -1.56 -10.86 -0.57
C ARG A 134 -2.64 -11.95 -0.56
N LYS A 135 -3.85 -11.64 -0.09
CA LYS A 135 -4.97 -12.60 -0.09
C LYS A 135 -5.38 -12.98 -1.52
N LEU A 136 -5.42 -12.00 -2.42
CA LEU A 136 -5.71 -12.23 -3.83
C LEU A 136 -4.63 -13.11 -4.48
N GLU A 137 -3.36 -12.85 -4.18
CA GLU A 137 -2.25 -13.66 -4.70
C GLU A 137 -2.32 -15.11 -4.21
N GLN A 138 -2.61 -15.33 -2.93
CA GLN A 138 -2.80 -16.67 -2.37
C GLN A 138 -3.94 -17.41 -3.06
N SER A 139 -5.09 -16.75 -3.26
CA SER A 139 -6.23 -17.34 -3.95
C SER A 139 -5.92 -17.64 -5.42
N ASN A 140 -5.15 -16.79 -6.10
CA ASN A 140 -4.71 -17.04 -7.47
C ASN A 140 -3.77 -18.25 -7.56
N GLU A 141 -2.86 -18.42 -6.59
CA GLU A 141 -1.95 -19.55 -6.55
C GLU A 141 -2.69 -20.88 -6.32
N GLU A 142 -3.68 -20.88 -5.43
CA GLU A 142 -4.58 -22.02 -5.23
C GLU A 142 -5.33 -22.38 -6.52
N LEU A 143 -5.87 -21.38 -7.22
CA LEU A 143 -6.54 -21.59 -8.50
C LEU A 143 -5.58 -22.17 -9.55
N ARG A 144 -4.37 -21.63 -9.69
CA ARG A 144 -3.34 -22.16 -10.62
C ARG A 144 -3.00 -23.62 -10.34
N SER A 145 -2.84 -23.96 -9.06
CA SER A 145 -2.56 -25.33 -8.63
C SER A 145 -3.71 -26.27 -8.97
N LYS A 146 -4.95 -25.83 -8.76
CA LYS A 146 -6.14 -26.61 -9.11
C LYS A 146 -6.28 -26.78 -10.62
N PHE A 147 -6.03 -25.74 -11.42
CA PHE A 147 -6.05 -25.84 -12.88
C PHE A 147 -5.02 -26.84 -13.38
N LYS A 148 -3.77 -26.77 -12.89
CA LYS A 148 -2.71 -27.72 -13.26
C LYS A 148 -3.10 -29.17 -12.95
N TYR A 149 -3.65 -29.42 -11.76
CA TYR A 149 -4.14 -30.75 -11.38
C TYR A 149 -5.24 -31.26 -12.33
N LEU A 150 -6.19 -30.39 -12.70
CA LEU A 150 -7.26 -30.76 -13.62
C LEU A 150 -6.72 -31.01 -15.04
N GLU A 151 -5.75 -30.22 -15.51
CA GLU A 151 -5.07 -30.45 -16.79
C GLU A 151 -4.38 -31.82 -16.83
N GLU A 152 -3.68 -32.20 -15.76
CA GLU A 152 -3.06 -33.53 -15.63
C GLU A 152 -4.12 -34.64 -15.67
N LYS A 153 -5.24 -34.47 -14.96
CA LYS A 153 -6.34 -35.46 -14.95
C LYS A 153 -7.05 -35.61 -16.29
N VAL A 154 -7.26 -34.51 -17.02
CA VAL A 154 -7.82 -34.56 -18.38
C VAL A 154 -6.89 -35.32 -19.31
N LYS A 155 -5.58 -35.08 -19.21
CA LYS A 155 -4.58 -35.76 -20.03
C LYS A 155 -4.53 -37.27 -19.77
N GLU A 156 -4.59 -37.69 -18.50
CA GLU A 156 -4.72 -39.10 -18.12
C GLU A 156 -5.97 -39.75 -18.74
N GLN A 157 -7.12 -39.07 -18.70
CA GLN A 157 -8.35 -39.58 -19.30
C GLN A 157 -8.28 -39.66 -20.83
N GLU A 158 -7.66 -38.69 -21.50
CA GLU A 158 -7.45 -38.71 -22.95
C GLU A 158 -6.57 -39.89 -23.38
N GLU A 159 -5.51 -40.18 -22.63
CA GLU A 159 -4.63 -41.34 -22.86
C GLU A 159 -5.38 -42.66 -22.66
N GLU A 160 -6.16 -42.78 -21.57
CA GLU A 160 -6.99 -43.96 -21.32
C GLU A 160 -8.04 -44.17 -22.43
N THR A 161 -8.66 -43.08 -22.89
CA THR A 161 -9.68 -43.13 -23.96
C THR A 161 -9.05 -43.56 -25.28
N LYS A 162 -7.85 -43.04 -25.61
CA LYS A 162 -7.09 -43.48 -26.79
C LYS A 162 -6.74 -44.97 -26.74
N ALA A 163 -6.27 -45.46 -25.59
CA ALA A 163 -5.93 -46.87 -25.43
C ALA A 163 -7.17 -47.78 -25.61
N LYS A 164 -8.33 -47.39 -25.07
CA LYS A 164 -9.59 -48.12 -25.28
C LYS A 164 -10.01 -48.12 -26.75
N GLN A 165 -9.86 -47.00 -27.45
CA GLN A 165 -10.19 -46.90 -28.87
C GLN A 165 -9.27 -47.78 -29.73
N GLU A 166 -7.97 -47.84 -29.42
CA GLU A 166 -7.02 -48.71 -30.11
C GLU A 166 -7.38 -50.19 -29.96
N ILE A 167 -7.79 -50.61 -28.75
CA ILE A 167 -8.28 -51.96 -28.51
C ILE A 167 -9.51 -52.26 -29.39
N ILE A 168 -10.48 -51.34 -29.43
CA ILE A 168 -11.69 -51.50 -30.26
C ILE A 168 -11.32 -51.68 -31.73
N ASN A 169 -10.47 -50.80 -32.28
CA ASN A 169 -10.06 -50.86 -33.67
C ASN A 169 -9.37 -52.19 -34.02
N ASN A 170 -8.51 -52.70 -33.13
CA ASN A 170 -7.83 -54.00 -33.34
C ASN A 170 -8.81 -55.18 -33.35
N TYR A 171 -9.87 -55.14 -32.54
CA TYR A 171 -10.93 -56.16 -32.56
C TYR A 171 -11.75 -56.12 -33.86
N GLU A 172 -12.05 -54.92 -34.37
CA GLU A 172 -12.76 -54.74 -35.64
C GLU A 172 -11.96 -55.31 -36.82
N GLU A 173 -10.65 -55.05 -36.90
CA GLU A 173 -9.77 -55.61 -37.94
C GLU A 173 -9.70 -57.15 -37.92
N MET A 174 -9.74 -57.79 -36.75
CA MET A 174 -9.77 -59.26 -36.67
C MET A 174 -11.06 -59.88 -37.19
N LEU A 175 -12.19 -59.17 -37.10
CA LEU A 175 -13.48 -59.69 -37.54
C LEU A 175 -13.70 -59.53 -39.05
N GLU A 176 -12.94 -58.67 -39.70
CA GLU A 176 -12.98 -58.44 -41.15
C GLU A 176 -12.06 -59.37 -41.97
N ASN A 177 -11.20 -60.17 -41.31
CA ASN A 177 -10.32 -61.18 -41.93
C ASN A 177 -10.81 -62.61 -41.68
#